data_AF-A0A929PHN5-F1
#
_entry.id   AF-A0A929PHN5-F1
#
_cell.length_a   1.000
_cell.length_b   1.000
_cell.length_c   1.000
_cell.angle_alpha   90.00
_cell.angle_beta   90.00
_cell.angle_gamma   90.00
#
_symmetry.space_group_name_H-M   'P 1'
#
loop_
_entity.id
_entity.type
_entity.pdbx_description
1 polymer ?
#
loop_
_entity_poly.entity_id
_entity_poly.type
_entity_poly.pdbx_seq_one_letter_code
_entity_poly.pdbx_strand_id
1 'polypeptide(L)'
;GVEEIARQLEITGFVENVKPYDVRIVAEGDDSAMERFIEEIKIKKYPIDVDRLDVQFEDFKSEFEYFEIKRGEWHEELGERFDAAGKLLYKSVELGEES
;
A
#
# COMPACT_ATOMS: atom_id res chain seq x y z
N GLY A 1 4.22 -7.93 4.62
CA GLY A 1 4.12 -6.69 3.81
C GLY A 1 4.54 -5.49 4.64
N VAL A 2 4.57 -4.27 4.12
CA VAL A 2 5.06 -3.08 4.89
C VAL A 2 4.37 -2.95 6.26
N GLU A 3 3.04 -3.06 6.31
CA GLU A 3 2.27 -3.01 7.57
C GLU A 3 2.66 -4.11 8.57
N GLU A 4 2.91 -5.32 8.08
CA GLU A 4 3.29 -6.45 8.93
C GLU A 4 4.67 -6.24 9.57
N ILE A 5 5.63 -5.71 8.80
CA ILE A 5 6.97 -5.37 9.28
C ILE A 5 6.86 -4.25 10.33
N ALA A 6 6.07 -3.21 10.06
CA ALA A 6 5.87 -2.11 11.00
C ALA A 6 5.30 -2.59 12.35
N ARG A 7 4.30 -3.47 12.31
CA ARG A 7 3.72 -4.07 13.52
C ARG A 7 4.71 -4.94 14.30
N GLN A 8 5.56 -5.71 13.61
CA GLN A 8 6.58 -6.54 14.25
C GLN A 8 7.68 -5.73 14.94
N LEU A 9 7.91 -4.49 14.48
CA LEU A 9 8.92 -3.58 14.99
C LEU A 9 8.35 -2.48 15.88
N GLU A 10 7.06 -2.56 16.25
CA GLU A 10 6.37 -1.56 17.08
C GLU A 10 6.42 -0.12 16.51
N ILE A 11 6.43 -0.02 15.18
CA ILE A 11 6.50 1.25 14.45
C ILE A 11 5.09 1.82 14.27
N THR A 12 4.95 3.12 14.47
CA THR A 12 3.72 3.88 14.19
C THR A 12 3.91 4.77 12.97
N GLY A 13 2.81 5.23 12.35
CA GLY A 13 2.89 6.04 11.14
C GLY A 13 1.86 5.66 10.09
N PHE A 14 2.19 5.85 8.82
CA PHE A 14 1.33 5.43 7.73
C PHE A 14 2.08 5.14 6.44
N VAL A 15 1.43 4.38 5.57
CA VAL A 15 1.83 4.16 4.18
C VAL A 15 0.71 4.62 3.24
N GLU A 16 1.06 5.37 2.19
CA GLU A 16 0.13 5.84 1.16
C GLU A 16 0.67 5.59 -0.25
N ASN A 17 -0.24 5.29 -1.19
CA ASN A 17 0.10 5.20 -2.61
C ASN A 17 0.19 6.62 -3.20
N VAL A 18 1.32 6.91 -3.85
CA VAL A 18 1.55 8.13 -4.60
C VAL A 18 1.48 7.78 -6.09
N LYS A 19 0.45 8.27 -6.78
CA LYS A 19 0.30 8.04 -8.22
C LYS A 19 1.54 8.60 -8.96
N PRO A 20 2.08 7.90 -9.97
CA PRO A 20 1.51 6.70 -10.59
C PRO A 20 1.89 5.37 -9.93
N TYR A 21 3.09 5.20 -9.35
CA TYR A 21 3.58 3.90 -8.85
C TYR A 21 4.40 3.98 -7.56
N ASP A 22 4.55 5.17 -6.98
CA ASP A 22 5.39 5.36 -5.80
C ASP A 22 4.59 5.10 -4.53
N VAL A 23 5.31 4.81 -3.46
CA VAL A 23 4.75 4.65 -2.11
C VAL A 23 5.46 5.62 -1.20
N ARG A 24 4.69 6.36 -0.41
CA ARG A 24 5.22 7.21 0.66
C ARG A 24 4.93 6.55 2.00
N ILE A 25 5.96 6.49 2.83
CA ILE A 25 5.87 6.00 4.21
C ILE A 25 6.32 7.13 5.13
N VAL A 26 5.52 7.38 6.17
CA VAL A 26 5.95 8.14 7.34
C VAL A 26 5.96 7.16 8.49
N ALA A 27 7.07 7.06 9.21
CA ALA A 27 7.27 6.09 10.27
C ALA A 27 7.94 6.75 11.47
N GLU A 28 7.48 6.39 12.67
CA GLU A 28 8.06 6.79 13.94
C GLU A 28 8.36 5.53 14.77
N GLY A 29 9.50 5.53 15.46
CA GLY A 29 9.94 4.46 16.36
C GLY A 29 11.37 4.72 16.81
N ASP A 30 11.93 3.82 17.61
CA ASP A 30 13.31 3.94 18.06
C ASP A 30 14.32 3.69 16.92
N ASP A 31 15.55 4.18 17.09
CA ASP A 31 16.61 4.09 16.09
C ASP A 31 16.83 2.64 15.59
N SER A 32 16.77 1.66 16.50
CA SER A 32 17.01 0.27 16.15
C SER A 32 15.86 -0.34 15.35
N ALA A 33 14.62 0.02 15.68
CA ALA A 33 13.44 -0.34 14.91
C ALA A 33 13.45 0.32 13.54
N MET A 34 13.85 1.60 13.44
CA MET A 34 13.95 2.34 12.18
C MET A 34 15.00 1.73 11.24
N GLU A 35 16.20 1.43 11.74
CA GLU A 35 17.25 0.78 10.95
C GLU A 35 16.77 -0.56 10.39
N ARG A 36 16.14 -1.39 11.23
CA ARG A 36 15.59 -2.68 10.80
C ARG A 36 14.47 -2.53 9.78
N PHE A 37 13.58 -1.56 9.98
CA PHE A 37 12.47 -1.32 9.08
C PHE A 37 12.96 -0.93 7.69
N ILE A 38 13.92 0.00 7.59
CA ILE A 38 14.50 0.43 6.32
C ILE A 38 15.12 -0.74 5.53
N GLU A 39 15.73 -1.69 6.23
CA GLU A 39 16.28 -2.90 5.60
C GLU A 39 15.20 -3.88 5.16
N GLU A 40 14.18 -4.13 6.00
CA GLU A 40 13.13 -5.11 5.74
C GLU A 40 12.13 -4.66 4.66
N ILE A 41 11.93 -3.34 4.46
CA ILE A 41 11.05 -2.82 3.40
C ILE A 41 11.65 -2.86 2.00
N LYS A 42 12.92 -3.23 1.83
CA LYS A 42 13.55 -3.50 0.52
C LYS A 42 13.07 -4.84 -0.05
N ILE A 43 11.76 -4.95 -0.24
CA ILE A 43 11.08 -6.18 -0.62
C ILE A 43 11.38 -6.49 -2.08
N LYS A 44 12.00 -7.65 -2.32
CA LYS A 44 12.18 -8.25 -3.64
C LYS A 44 11.36 -9.53 -3.73
N LYS A 45 10.05 -9.38 -3.91
CA LYS A 45 9.11 -10.51 -3.96
C LYS A 45 7.98 -10.21 -4.93
N TYR A 46 7.94 -10.95 -6.03
CA TYR A 46 6.89 -10.84 -7.04
C TYR A 46 5.47 -10.80 -6.41
N PRO A 47 4.61 -9.84 -6.78
CA PRO A 47 4.77 -8.84 -7.85
C PRO A 47 5.45 -7.52 -7.44
N ILE A 48 6.02 -7.44 -6.22
CA ILE A 48 6.64 -6.23 -5.67
C ILE A 48 8.16 -6.29 -5.89
N ASP A 49 8.71 -5.27 -6.54
CA ASP A 49 10.16 -5.05 -6.65
C ASP A 49 10.46 -3.57 -6.36
N VAL A 50 11.11 -3.31 -5.23
CA VAL A 50 11.49 -1.95 -4.84
C VAL A 50 12.75 -1.55 -5.60
N ASP A 51 12.59 -0.71 -6.62
CA ASP A 51 13.69 -0.20 -7.46
C ASP A 51 14.59 0.78 -6.69
N ARG A 52 13.99 1.71 -5.94
CA ARG A 52 14.69 2.74 -5.18
C ARG A 52 14.01 3.03 -3.85
N LEU A 53 14.81 3.33 -2.84
CA LEU A 53 14.36 3.80 -1.53
C LEU A 53 15.11 5.09 -1.18
N ASP A 54 14.38 6.19 -1.01
CA ASP A 54 14.90 7.47 -0.51
C ASP A 54 14.43 7.68 0.93
N VAL A 55 15.37 7.83 1.87
CA VAL A 55 15.09 7.96 3.31
C VAL A 55 15.51 9.33 3.80
N GLN A 56 14.65 9.98 4.58
CA GLN A 56 14.94 11.21 5.30
C GLN A 56 14.57 11.01 6.78
N PHE A 57 15.45 11.44 7.67
CA PHE A 57 15.23 11.39 9.12
C PHE A 57 14.77 12.77 9.61
N GLU A 58 13.79 12.76 10.52
CA GLU A 58 13.29 13.93 11.23
C GLU A 58 13.30 13.66 12.74
N ASP A 59 13.17 14.72 13.55
CA ASP A 59 12.97 14.59 14.98
C ASP A 59 11.68 13.82 15.29
N PHE A 60 11.72 12.97 16.32
CA PHE A 60 10.56 12.21 16.79
C PHE A 60 9.47 13.16 17.33
N LYS A 61 8.24 13.07 16.81
CA LYS A 61 7.12 13.94 17.19
C LYS A 61 6.02 13.22 17.96
N SER A 62 5.98 11.88 17.93
CA SER A 62 4.94 11.07 18.56
C SER A 62 3.54 11.41 18.03
N GLU A 63 3.43 11.58 16.71
CA GLU A 63 2.19 11.99 16.03
C GLU A 63 1.23 10.82 15.79
N PHE A 64 1.71 9.57 15.84
CA PHE A 64 0.94 8.40 15.47
C PHE A 64 0.83 7.38 16.61
N GLU A 65 -0.39 6.89 16.87
CA GLU A 65 -0.66 5.83 17.85
C GLU A 65 -0.54 4.42 17.23
N TYR A 66 -0.76 4.31 15.91
CA TYR A 66 -0.73 3.04 15.17
C TYR A 66 -0.17 3.26 13.76
N PHE A 67 0.14 2.15 13.08
CA PHE A 67 0.54 2.17 11.68
C PHE A 67 -0.67 1.98 10.76
N GLU A 68 -0.95 2.94 9.89
CA GLU A 68 -2.11 2.93 9.00
C GLU A 68 -1.75 2.68 7.52
N ILE A 69 -2.60 1.94 6.80
CA ILE A 69 -2.56 1.91 5.32
C ILE A 69 -3.58 2.91 4.78
N LYS A 70 -3.09 4.05 4.28
CA LYS A 70 -3.88 5.04 3.54
C LYS A 70 -4.01 4.60 2.10
N ARG A 71 -5.10 3.90 1.83
CA ARG A 71 -5.54 3.65 0.45
C ARG A 71 -6.19 4.94 -0.06
N GLY A 72 -5.93 5.31 -1.32
CA GLY A 72 -6.50 6.51 -1.95
C GLY A 72 -8.03 6.48 -2.00
N GLU A 73 -8.65 7.41 -2.72
CA GLU A 73 -10.10 7.47 -2.97
C GLU A 73 -10.61 6.10 -3.50
N TRP A 74 -11.03 5.22 -2.59
CA TRP A 74 -11.47 3.85 -2.86
C TRP A 74 -12.63 3.79 -3.86
N HIS A 75 -13.29 4.91 -4.11
CA HIS A 75 -14.39 5.04 -5.06
C HIS A 75 -13.94 4.83 -6.51
N GLU A 76 -12.70 5.22 -6.86
CA GLU A 76 -12.18 5.10 -8.23
C GLU A 76 -11.83 3.63 -8.57
N GLU A 77 -11.10 2.92 -7.68
CA GLU A 77 -10.69 1.52 -7.92
C GLU A 77 -11.83 0.49 -7.81
N LEU A 78 -12.80 0.69 -6.89
CA LEU A 78 -13.98 -0.16 -6.83
C LEU A 78 -14.89 0.05 -8.03
N GLY A 79 -15.05 1.31 -8.47
CA GLY A 79 -15.81 1.65 -9.68
C GLY A 79 -15.28 0.90 -10.91
N GLU A 80 -13.97 0.96 -11.15
CA GLU A 80 -13.35 0.26 -12.28
C GLU A 80 -13.51 -1.26 -12.21
N ARG A 81 -13.35 -1.87 -11.02
CA ARG A 81 -13.51 -3.33 -10.84
C ARG A 81 -14.95 -3.77 -10.99
N PHE A 82 -15.92 -2.99 -10.50
CA PHE A 82 -17.34 -3.26 -10.68
C PHE A 82 -17.76 -3.06 -12.14
N ASP A 83 -17.26 -2.03 -12.83
CA ASP A 83 -17.51 -1.81 -14.26
C ASP A 83 -16.97 -2.96 -15.12
N ALA A 84 -15.76 -3.45 -14.80
CA ALA A 84 -15.19 -4.60 -15.49
C ALA A 84 -16.02 -5.87 -15.28
N ALA A 85 -16.46 -6.14 -14.04
CA ALA A 85 -17.34 -7.26 -13.74
C ALA A 85 -18.71 -7.11 -14.43
N GLY A 86 -19.28 -5.91 -14.44
CA GLY A 86 -20.54 -5.59 -15.10
C GLY A 86 -20.50 -5.82 -16.61
N LYS A 87 -19.42 -5.40 -17.28
CA LYS A 87 -19.22 -5.66 -18.73
C LYS A 87 -19.13 -7.14 -19.07
N LEU A 88 -18.46 -7.93 -18.22
CA LEU A 88 -18.35 -9.39 -18.42
C LEU A 88 -19.69 -10.10 -18.22
N LEU A 89 -20.45 -9.69 -17.20
CA LEU A 89 -21.80 -10.21 -16.95
C LEU A 89 -22.76 -9.86 -18.10
N TYR A 90 -22.78 -8.60 -18.54
CA TYR A 90 -23.63 -8.14 -19.65
C TYR A 90 -23.38 -8.94 -20.94
N LYS A 91 -22.10 -9.12 -21.31
CA LYS A 91 -21.71 -9.91 -22.49
C LYS A 91 -22.13 -11.38 -22.41
N SER A 92 -22.17 -11.94 -21.20
CA SER A 92 -22.56 -13.34 -20.97
C SER A 92 -24.07 -13.53 -21.10
N VAL A 93 -24.87 -12.49 -20.81
CA VAL A 93 -26.33 -12.50 -20.99
C VAL A 93 -26.69 -12.33 -22.48
N GLU A 94 -26.07 -11.39 -23.19
CA GLU A 94 -26.31 -11.22 -24.65
C GLU A 94 -26.03 -12.52 -25.44
N LEU A 95 -24.92 -13.20 -25.14
CA LEU A 95 -24.57 -14.47 -25.80
C LEU A 95 -25.54 -15.62 -25.49
N GLY A 96 -26.23 -15.55 -24.35
CA GLY A 96 -27.25 -16.53 -23.94
C GLY A 96 -28.64 -16.26 -24.55
N GLU A 97 -28.92 -15.03 -24.97
CA GLU A 97 -30.20 -14.65 -25.61
C GLU A 97 -30.19 -14.86 -27.15
N GLU A 98 -29.02 -15.01 -27.77
CA GLU A 98 -28.86 -15.33 -29.21
C GLU A 98 -28.75 -16.84 -29.52
N SER A 99 -28.90 -17.74 -28.53
CA SER A 99 -28.79 -19.21 -28.69
C SER A 99 -30.14 -19.94 -28.75
#